data_AF-A0A6J4UKJ7-F1
#
_entry.id   AF-A0A6J4UKJ7-F1
#
_cell.length_a   1.000
_cell.length_b   1.000
_cell.length_c   1.000
_cell.angle_alpha   90.00
_cell.angle_beta   90.00
_cell.angle_gamma   90.00
#
_symmetry.space_group_name_H-M   'P 1'
#
loop_
_entity.id
_entity.type
_entity.pdbx_description
1 polymer ?
#
loop_
_entity_poly.entity_id
_entity_poly.type
_entity_poly.pdbx_seq_one_letter_code
_entity_poly.pdbx_strand_id
1 'polypeptide(L)'
;MMGERSAMERQPGALTRINRRWAEMPGEAREAIGDLLAEPYLRLSYPSAGAFAEAFDVVPGTAAFEAEWRRQATRCKEGLLTAYDPESRVYALCARGRDGALVALATMLTVRGTRETPLTEAIGDAASSVPTLQLLRFAFGPGLGLAAGETPERRIAEFGRICIRQPEELVALVMAGTLSLAQAAYVEERGFDEMFAQSYWRDQALPEPPLAYFGNMKSWMADGLARRGLGLRPLFLHDGAEPTERVLHSGRLSTAYFGQWRGALAPLVPPETLALGTRAAIRRLAREGFADWAALPISLPYLILNNARTTEAMANLAVACGFAAGTVEESYPEGHEYFEGHK
;
A
#
# COMPACT_ATOMS: atom_id res chain seq x y z
N MET A 1 -11.90 -42.30 -35.37
CA MET A 1 -12.70 -41.16 -35.86
C MET A 1 -13.06 -40.34 -34.63
N MET A 2 -12.41 -39.19 -34.42
CA MET A 2 -12.92 -37.86 -34.81
C MET A 2 -14.31 -37.60 -34.19
N GLY A 3 -14.57 -36.58 -33.39
CA GLY A 3 -13.83 -35.42 -32.88
C GLY A 3 -14.62 -34.86 -31.70
N GLU A 4 -13.95 -34.21 -30.74
CA GLU A 4 -14.03 -32.76 -30.50
C GLU A 4 -15.30 -32.23 -29.79
N ARG A 5 -15.03 -31.37 -28.81
CA ARG A 5 -15.92 -30.50 -28.00
C ARG A 5 -16.58 -31.25 -26.81
N SER A 6 -16.20 -30.98 -25.57
CA SER A 6 -16.22 -29.65 -24.98
C SER A 6 -15.02 -29.46 -24.04
N ALA A 7 -14.04 -28.68 -24.53
CA ALA A 7 -13.25 -27.86 -23.62
C ALA A 7 -14.26 -26.95 -22.93
N MET A 8 -14.55 -27.27 -21.68
CA MET A 8 -15.33 -26.42 -20.79
C MET A 8 -14.62 -25.06 -20.78
N GLU A 9 -15.22 -24.10 -21.49
CA GLU A 9 -14.81 -22.70 -21.50
C GLU A 9 -14.71 -22.25 -20.05
N ARG A 10 -13.48 -22.25 -19.51
CA ARG A 10 -13.17 -21.47 -18.32
C ARG A 10 -13.45 -20.04 -18.73
N GLN A 11 -14.55 -19.47 -18.24
CA GLN A 11 -14.84 -18.06 -18.44
C GLN A 11 -13.57 -17.27 -18.09
N PRO A 12 -13.02 -16.47 -19.02
CA PRO A 12 -11.97 -15.54 -18.65
C PRO A 12 -12.50 -14.60 -17.57
N GLY A 13 -11.72 -14.44 -16.51
CA GLY A 13 -11.88 -13.38 -15.52
C GLY A 13 -13.00 -13.60 -14.50
N ALA A 14 -12.79 -14.48 -13.51
CA ALA A 14 -13.31 -14.18 -12.17
C ALA A 14 -12.23 -13.42 -11.41
N LEU A 15 -12.59 -12.33 -10.74
CA LEU A 15 -11.67 -11.66 -9.84
C LEU A 15 -11.47 -12.54 -8.60
N THR A 16 -10.22 -12.88 -8.30
CA THR A 16 -9.84 -13.69 -7.14
C THR A 16 -9.39 -12.77 -6.01
N ARG A 17 -9.99 -12.94 -4.84
CA ARG A 17 -9.61 -12.22 -3.62
C ARG A 17 -8.79 -13.13 -2.73
N ILE A 18 -7.65 -12.65 -2.26
CA ILE A 18 -6.77 -13.41 -1.39
C ILE A 18 -6.45 -12.53 -0.18
N ASN A 19 -6.83 -12.98 1.02
CA ASN A 19 -6.55 -12.28 2.27
C ASN A 19 -5.94 -13.26 3.27
N ARG A 20 -4.61 -13.32 3.33
CA ARG A 20 -3.86 -14.34 4.10
C ARG A 20 -2.63 -13.76 4.77
N ARG A 21 -2.03 -14.49 5.71
CA ARG A 21 -0.67 -14.14 6.18
C ARG A 21 0.32 -14.33 5.03
N TRP A 22 1.41 -13.58 5.02
CA TRP A 22 2.41 -13.71 3.96
C TRP A 22 2.93 -15.15 3.84
N ALA A 23 3.18 -15.81 4.98
CA ALA A 23 3.61 -17.22 5.06
C ALA A 23 2.65 -18.21 4.36
N GLU A 24 1.36 -17.88 4.29
CA GLU A 24 0.29 -18.70 3.72
C GLU A 24 -0.05 -18.32 2.27
N MET A 25 0.54 -17.24 1.77
CA MET A 25 0.27 -16.73 0.41
C MET A 25 0.79 -17.73 -0.64
N PRO A 26 -0.02 -18.14 -1.63
CA PRO A 26 0.44 -19.00 -2.71
C PRO A 26 1.64 -18.39 -3.46
N GLY A 27 2.60 -19.23 -3.88
CA GLY A 27 3.79 -18.76 -4.59
C GLY A 27 3.47 -17.89 -5.81
N GLU A 28 2.52 -18.32 -6.65
CA GLU A 28 2.06 -17.53 -7.81
C GLU A 28 1.47 -16.15 -7.43
N ALA A 29 0.83 -16.03 -6.26
CA ALA A 29 0.28 -14.78 -5.79
C ALA A 29 1.37 -13.86 -5.24
N ARG A 30 2.38 -14.42 -4.54
CA ARG A 30 3.57 -13.66 -4.13
C ARG A 30 4.27 -13.07 -5.35
N GLU A 31 4.50 -13.87 -6.38
CA GLU A 31 5.12 -13.43 -7.63
C GLU A 31 4.32 -12.31 -8.29
N ALA A 32 3.01 -12.48 -8.45
CA ALA A 32 2.13 -11.48 -9.05
C ALA A 32 2.09 -10.17 -8.26
N ILE A 33 2.07 -10.23 -6.93
CA ILE A 33 2.17 -9.06 -6.04
C ILE A 33 3.52 -8.37 -6.23
N GLY A 34 4.60 -9.14 -6.32
CA GLY A 34 5.93 -8.63 -6.60
C GLY A 34 5.99 -7.84 -7.92
N ASP A 35 5.41 -8.39 -8.99
CA ASP A 35 5.32 -7.74 -10.30
C ASP A 35 4.48 -6.45 -10.25
N LEU A 36 3.39 -6.45 -9.48
CA LEU A 36 2.56 -5.26 -9.28
C LEU A 36 3.30 -4.15 -8.54
N LEU A 37 4.18 -4.49 -7.59
CA LEU A 37 4.84 -3.50 -6.73
C LEU A 37 6.16 -2.99 -7.28
N ALA A 38 6.94 -3.84 -7.96
CA ALA A 38 8.32 -3.54 -8.30
C ALA A 38 8.48 -2.29 -9.17
N GLU A 39 7.71 -2.21 -10.25
CA GLU A 39 7.82 -1.10 -11.18
C GLU A 39 7.29 0.22 -10.61
N PRO A 40 6.12 0.27 -9.93
CA PRO A 40 5.71 1.48 -9.22
C PRO A 40 6.74 1.97 -8.20
N TYR A 41 7.35 1.07 -7.41
CA TYR A 41 8.42 1.46 -6.48
C TYR A 41 9.63 2.05 -7.21
N LEU A 42 10.03 1.45 -8.34
CA LEU A 42 11.15 1.94 -9.13
C LEU A 42 10.86 3.34 -9.72
N ARG A 43 9.66 3.56 -10.26
CA ARG A 43 9.22 4.87 -10.77
C ARG A 43 9.13 5.93 -9.67
N LEU A 44 8.78 5.54 -8.44
CA LEU A 44 8.81 6.44 -7.29
C LEU A 44 10.23 6.83 -6.88
N SER A 45 11.19 5.91 -7.00
CA SER A 45 12.61 6.19 -6.74
C SER A 45 13.27 6.99 -7.87
N TYR A 46 12.82 6.81 -9.12
CA TYR A 46 13.35 7.47 -10.32
C TYR A 46 12.21 8.05 -11.15
N PRO A 47 11.78 9.30 -10.87
CA PRO A 47 10.54 9.87 -11.42
C PRO A 47 10.61 10.22 -12.91
N SER A 48 11.79 10.10 -13.55
CA SER A 48 11.96 10.34 -14.98
C SER A 48 12.98 9.37 -15.57
N ALA A 49 12.87 9.13 -16.88
CA ALA A 49 13.86 8.34 -17.62
C ALA A 49 15.27 8.94 -17.51
N GLY A 50 15.38 10.27 -17.45
CA GLY A 50 16.65 10.97 -17.22
C GLY A 50 17.25 10.68 -15.85
N ALA A 51 16.45 10.71 -14.79
CA ALA A 51 16.91 10.41 -13.43
C ALA A 51 17.38 8.95 -13.28
N PHE A 52 16.69 8.02 -13.94
CA PHE A 52 17.13 6.62 -13.99
C PHE A 52 18.42 6.46 -14.80
N ALA A 53 18.50 7.08 -15.98
CA ALA A 53 19.66 7.05 -16.85
C ALA A 53 20.93 7.55 -16.17
N GLU A 54 20.86 8.68 -15.49
CA GLU A 54 21.97 9.25 -14.72
C GLU A 54 22.43 8.31 -13.60
N ALA A 55 21.49 7.72 -12.86
CA ALA A 55 21.80 6.85 -11.72
C ALA A 55 22.49 5.54 -12.11
N PHE A 56 22.27 5.04 -13.33
CA PHE A 56 22.78 3.74 -13.79
C PHE A 56 23.73 3.84 -14.99
N ASP A 57 24.12 5.04 -15.40
CA ASP A 57 25.01 5.30 -16.54
C ASP A 57 24.51 4.64 -17.85
N VAL A 58 23.24 4.88 -18.18
CA VAL A 58 22.58 4.36 -19.39
C VAL A 58 21.86 5.47 -20.15
N VAL A 59 21.60 5.29 -21.45
CA VAL A 59 20.93 6.31 -22.29
C VAL A 59 19.45 5.96 -22.48
N PRO A 60 18.50 6.88 -22.19
CA PRO A 60 17.07 6.64 -22.38
C PRO A 60 16.70 6.14 -23.78
N GLY A 61 15.76 5.19 -23.86
CA GLY A 61 15.26 4.63 -25.12
C GLY A 61 16.20 3.66 -25.83
N THR A 62 17.34 3.32 -25.25
CA THR A 62 18.26 2.30 -25.78
C THR A 62 17.94 0.90 -25.25
N ALA A 63 18.39 -0.14 -25.96
CA ALA A 63 18.30 -1.52 -25.47
C ALA A 63 19.02 -1.72 -24.12
N ALA A 64 20.09 -0.96 -23.86
CA ALA A 64 20.81 -0.99 -22.59
C ALA A 64 19.95 -0.43 -21.44
N PHE A 65 19.24 0.67 -21.68
CA PHE A 65 18.28 1.23 -20.72
C PHE A 65 17.16 0.25 -20.39
N GLU A 66 16.56 -0.38 -21.41
CA GLU A 66 15.48 -1.36 -21.21
C GLU A 66 15.96 -2.60 -20.43
N ALA A 67 17.17 -3.09 -20.74
CA ALA A 67 17.78 -4.19 -20.00
C ALA A 67 18.06 -3.82 -18.55
N GLU A 68 18.57 -2.61 -18.31
CA GLU A 68 18.84 -2.08 -16.98
C GLU A 68 17.55 -1.91 -16.16
N TRP A 69 16.52 -1.33 -16.76
CA TRP A 69 15.20 -1.16 -16.13
C TRP A 69 14.63 -2.50 -15.68
N ARG A 70 14.61 -3.50 -16.57
CA ARG A 70 14.14 -4.86 -16.22
C ARG A 70 14.98 -5.47 -15.10
N ARG A 71 16.31 -5.31 -15.15
CA ARG A 71 17.20 -5.81 -14.09
C ARG A 71 16.87 -5.18 -12.74
N GLN A 72 16.67 -3.86 -12.69
CA GLN A 72 16.32 -3.16 -11.45
C GLN A 72 14.90 -3.50 -10.98
N ALA A 73 13.94 -3.70 -11.89
CA ALA A 73 12.60 -4.17 -11.56
C ALA A 73 12.65 -5.58 -10.93
N THR A 74 13.40 -6.52 -11.51
CA THR A 74 13.60 -7.86 -10.92
C THR A 74 14.25 -7.78 -9.55
N ARG A 75 15.31 -6.99 -9.40
CA ARG A 75 15.97 -6.79 -8.10
C ARG A 75 15.03 -6.14 -7.07
N CYS A 76 14.19 -5.20 -7.51
CA CYS A 76 13.17 -4.58 -6.67
C CYS A 76 12.15 -5.63 -6.20
N LYS A 77 11.65 -6.46 -7.11
CA LYS A 77 10.73 -7.56 -6.82
C LYS A 77 11.31 -8.49 -5.76
N GLU A 78 12.51 -9.00 -5.96
CA GLU A 78 13.19 -9.88 -4.99
C GLU A 78 13.36 -9.21 -3.61
N GLY A 79 13.80 -7.95 -3.60
CA GLY A 79 13.95 -7.17 -2.37
C GLY A 79 12.62 -6.90 -1.66
N LEU A 80 11.53 -6.71 -2.42
CA LEU A 80 10.20 -6.51 -1.86
C LEU A 80 9.67 -7.79 -1.22
N LEU A 81 9.73 -8.92 -1.94
CA LEU A 81 9.21 -10.21 -1.47
C LEU A 81 9.91 -10.72 -0.21
N THR A 82 11.22 -10.46 -0.09
CA THR A 82 12.01 -10.82 1.10
C THR A 82 11.78 -9.88 2.28
N ALA A 83 11.24 -8.69 2.06
CA ALA A 83 10.97 -7.71 3.10
C ALA A 83 9.57 -7.84 3.73
N TYR A 84 8.76 -8.83 3.35
CA TYR A 84 7.50 -9.13 4.02
C TYR A 84 7.77 -10.02 5.23
N ASP A 85 7.31 -9.58 6.39
CA ASP A 85 7.30 -10.42 7.58
C ASP A 85 6.26 -11.57 7.42
N PRO A 86 6.58 -12.82 7.79
CA PRO A 86 5.70 -13.98 7.62
C PRO A 86 4.29 -13.79 8.21
N GLU A 87 4.18 -13.06 9.32
CA GLU A 87 2.94 -12.82 10.05
C GLU A 87 2.17 -11.60 9.53
N SER A 88 2.79 -10.80 8.65
CA SER A 88 2.09 -9.70 8.02
C SER A 88 0.93 -10.19 7.17
N ARG A 89 -0.22 -9.53 7.29
CA ARG A 89 -1.39 -9.87 6.49
C ARG A 89 -1.31 -9.15 5.16
N VAL A 90 -1.65 -9.85 4.09
CA VAL A 90 -1.69 -9.29 2.74
C VAL A 90 -3.06 -9.57 2.15
N TYR A 91 -3.70 -8.51 1.69
CA TYR A 91 -4.81 -8.60 0.77
C TYR A 91 -4.29 -8.43 -0.66
N ALA A 92 -4.74 -9.26 -1.59
CA ALA A 92 -4.54 -9.08 -3.01
C ALA A 92 -5.83 -9.36 -3.79
N LEU A 93 -6.09 -8.50 -4.78
CA LEU A 93 -7.10 -8.72 -5.82
C LEU A 93 -6.36 -9.13 -7.09
N CYS A 94 -6.71 -10.29 -7.64
CA CYS A 94 -6.05 -10.86 -8.80
C CYS A 94 -7.04 -11.25 -9.89
N ALA A 95 -6.54 -11.44 -11.10
CA ALA A 95 -7.24 -12.11 -12.20
C ALA A 95 -6.32 -13.17 -12.81
N ARG A 96 -6.89 -14.19 -13.46
CA ARG A 96 -6.11 -15.09 -14.31
C ARG A 96 -6.12 -14.59 -15.75
N GLY A 97 -4.93 -14.47 -16.33
CA GLY A 97 -4.72 -14.22 -17.74
C GLY A 97 -5.16 -15.40 -18.61
N ARG A 98 -5.17 -15.19 -19.93
CA ARG A 98 -5.53 -16.22 -20.92
C ARG A 98 -4.57 -17.42 -20.91
N ASP A 99 -3.31 -17.17 -20.58
CA ASP A 99 -2.26 -18.17 -20.39
C ASP A 99 -2.37 -18.91 -19.05
N GLY A 100 -3.33 -18.53 -18.20
CA GLY A 100 -3.52 -19.06 -16.86
C GLY A 100 -2.64 -18.41 -15.80
N ALA A 101 -1.76 -17.47 -16.17
CA ALA A 101 -0.92 -16.77 -15.20
C ALA A 101 -1.76 -15.88 -14.29
N LEU A 102 -1.41 -15.83 -13.00
CA LEU A 102 -2.08 -14.94 -12.04
C LEU A 102 -1.51 -13.53 -12.16
N VAL A 103 -2.38 -12.53 -12.32
CA VAL A 103 -2.02 -11.12 -12.42
C VAL A 103 -2.62 -10.38 -11.24
N ALA A 104 -1.79 -9.75 -10.42
CA ALA A 104 -2.26 -8.90 -9.34
C ALA A 104 -2.72 -7.54 -9.89
N LEU A 105 -3.90 -7.12 -9.45
CA LEU A 105 -4.59 -5.90 -9.84
C LEU A 105 -4.51 -4.86 -8.72
N ALA A 106 -4.57 -5.33 -7.47
CA ALA A 106 -4.45 -4.50 -6.29
C ALA A 106 -3.84 -5.30 -5.14
N THR A 107 -3.13 -4.64 -4.24
CA THR A 107 -2.58 -5.24 -3.03
C THR A 107 -2.50 -4.23 -1.89
N MET A 108 -2.64 -4.72 -0.66
CA MET A 108 -2.41 -3.98 0.56
C MET A 108 -1.76 -4.87 1.61
N LEU A 109 -0.73 -4.35 2.26
CA LEU A 109 -0.06 -4.98 3.39
C LEU A 109 -0.59 -4.39 4.70
N THR A 110 -0.89 -5.23 5.69
CA THR A 110 -1.13 -4.82 7.07
C THR A 110 -0.07 -5.43 7.98
N VAL A 111 0.68 -4.58 8.66
CA VAL A 111 1.72 -4.98 9.63
C VAL A 111 1.25 -4.63 11.03
N ARG A 112 1.35 -5.56 11.98
CA ARG A 112 1.02 -5.29 13.37
C ARG A 112 2.28 -4.98 14.16
N GLY A 113 2.16 -4.01 15.08
CA GLY A 113 3.13 -3.83 16.13
C GLY A 113 3.25 -5.10 16.98
N THR A 114 4.44 -5.38 17.50
CA THR A 114 4.66 -6.58 18.33
C THR A 114 5.28 -6.28 19.69
N ARG A 115 5.72 -5.03 19.92
CA ARG A 115 6.57 -4.67 21.06
C ARG A 115 5.81 -3.87 22.13
N GLU A 116 6.24 -4.02 23.39
CA GLU A 116 5.78 -3.17 24.51
C GLU A 116 6.46 -1.78 24.54
N THR A 117 7.41 -1.54 23.64
CA THR A 117 8.13 -0.27 23.53
C THR A 117 7.17 0.88 23.20
N PRO A 118 7.21 2.02 23.92
CA PRO A 118 6.42 3.20 23.60
C PRO A 118 6.61 3.67 22.16
N LEU A 119 5.56 4.17 21.52
CA LEU A 119 5.62 4.63 20.13
C LEU A 119 6.68 5.71 19.90
N THR A 120 6.91 6.60 20.88
CA THR A 120 7.97 7.62 20.79
C THR A 120 9.37 7.04 20.76
N GLU A 121 9.59 5.88 21.37
CA GLU A 121 10.88 5.17 21.37
C GLU A 121 11.04 4.27 20.15
N ALA A 122 9.93 3.76 19.60
CA ALA A 122 9.95 2.92 18.40
C ALA A 122 10.30 3.70 17.11
N ILE A 123 10.10 5.02 17.10
CA ILE A 123 10.46 5.87 15.94
C ILE A 123 11.98 5.90 15.74
N GLY A 124 12.42 5.43 14.58
CA GLY A 124 13.82 5.29 14.19
C GLY A 124 14.48 4.01 14.71
N ASP A 125 13.78 3.20 15.49
CA ASP A 125 14.31 1.93 16.00
C ASP A 125 14.30 0.85 14.90
N ALA A 126 15.46 0.22 14.72
CA ALA A 126 15.64 -0.86 13.75
C ALA A 126 14.83 -2.12 14.08
N ALA A 127 14.47 -2.31 15.36
CA ALA A 127 13.70 -3.45 15.83
C ALA A 127 12.18 -3.25 15.74
N SER A 128 11.70 -2.04 15.39
CA SER A 128 10.25 -1.81 15.26
C SER A 128 9.67 -2.74 14.20
N SER A 129 8.54 -3.40 14.45
CA SER A 129 7.91 -4.19 13.38
C SER A 129 7.22 -3.32 12.34
N VAL A 130 6.94 -2.06 12.69
CA VAL A 130 6.13 -1.13 11.91
C VAL A 130 7.02 -0.33 10.95
N PRO A 131 6.92 -0.55 9.61
CA PRO A 131 7.82 0.07 8.64
C PRO A 131 7.93 1.59 8.78
N THR A 132 6.84 2.28 9.04
CA THR A 132 6.86 3.74 9.12
C THR A 132 7.63 4.27 10.30
N LEU A 133 7.55 3.60 11.45
CA LEU A 133 8.37 3.97 12.60
C LEU A 133 9.86 3.78 12.27
N GLN A 134 10.22 2.78 11.44
CA GLN A 134 11.60 2.61 10.97
C GLN A 134 12.03 3.65 9.93
N LEU A 135 11.12 4.11 9.06
CA LEU A 135 11.45 4.88 7.85
C LEU A 135 11.31 6.39 8.06
N LEU A 136 10.39 6.85 8.90
CA LEU A 136 10.04 8.27 9.06
C LEU A 136 10.11 8.71 10.52
N ARG A 137 10.76 9.86 10.75
CA ARG A 137 10.72 10.59 12.01
C ARG A 137 9.62 11.65 11.96
N PHE A 138 8.80 11.71 13.01
CA PHE A 138 7.73 12.69 13.21
C PHE A 138 7.39 12.78 14.70
N ALA A 139 6.51 13.71 15.08
CA ALA A 139 6.05 13.86 16.47
C ALA A 139 4.52 13.90 16.54
N PHE A 140 3.97 13.16 17.49
CA PHE A 140 2.54 13.16 17.77
C PHE A 140 2.11 14.53 18.32
N GLY A 141 1.12 15.15 17.67
CA GLY A 141 0.52 16.37 18.16
C GLY A 141 -0.44 16.13 19.34
N PRO A 142 -0.74 17.18 20.13
CA PRO A 142 -1.78 17.10 21.16
C PRO A 142 -3.16 16.80 20.53
N GLY A 143 -4.04 16.14 21.29
CA GLY A 143 -5.42 15.89 20.86
C GLY A 143 -5.61 14.73 19.89
N LEU A 144 -4.57 13.93 19.62
CA LEU A 144 -4.68 12.69 18.83
C LEU A 144 -5.34 11.53 19.60
N GLY A 145 -5.66 11.72 20.89
CA GLY A 145 -6.14 10.63 21.76
C GLY A 145 -5.06 9.58 22.05
N LEU A 146 -3.80 9.90 21.75
CA LEU A 146 -2.64 9.05 21.98
C LEU A 146 -1.74 9.72 23.02
N ALA A 147 -1.52 9.04 24.13
CA ALA A 147 -0.36 9.32 24.97
C ALA A 147 0.82 8.58 24.34
N ALA A 148 1.51 9.20 23.38
CA ALA A 148 2.52 8.50 22.58
C ALA A 148 3.71 7.97 23.40
N GLY A 149 4.02 8.61 24.53
CA GLY A 149 5.01 8.13 25.50
C GLY A 149 4.53 6.96 26.36
N GLU A 150 3.25 6.58 26.26
CA GLU A 150 2.63 5.51 27.05
C GLU A 150 2.04 4.40 26.16
N THR A 151 1.67 4.72 24.91
CA THR A 151 1.09 3.76 23.97
C THR A 151 2.19 2.85 23.45
N PRO A 152 2.13 1.53 23.68
CA PRO A 152 3.15 0.62 23.18
C PRO A 152 2.92 0.28 21.70
N GLU A 153 3.99 -0.06 20.98
CA GLU A 153 3.97 -0.41 19.56
C GLU A 153 2.94 -1.50 19.24
N ARG A 154 2.81 -2.54 20.08
CA ARG A 154 1.83 -3.63 19.86
C ARG A 154 0.37 -3.19 19.76
N ARG A 155 0.04 -1.96 20.18
CA ARG A 155 -1.31 -1.41 20.09
C ARG A 155 -1.61 -0.80 18.73
N ILE A 156 -0.68 -0.86 17.78
CA ILE A 156 -0.84 -0.24 16.47
C ILE A 156 -0.77 -1.26 15.34
N ALA A 157 -1.44 -0.94 14.23
CA ALA A 157 -1.30 -1.63 12.97
C ALA A 157 -1.05 -0.60 11.86
N GLU A 158 -0.09 -0.90 10.97
CA GLU A 158 0.20 -0.10 9.79
C GLU A 158 -0.40 -0.75 8.54
N PHE A 159 -1.28 -0.02 7.86
CA PHE A 159 -1.67 -0.26 6.49
C PHE A 159 -0.62 0.35 5.57
N GLY A 160 0.18 -0.50 4.93
CA GLY A 160 1.33 -0.11 4.12
C GLY A 160 1.29 -0.77 2.73
N ARG A 161 2.22 -0.34 1.87
CA ARG A 161 2.45 -0.90 0.52
C ARG A 161 1.16 -1.09 -0.29
N ILE A 162 0.32 -0.06 -0.32
CA ILE A 162 -0.92 -0.06 -1.09
C ILE A 162 -0.57 0.21 -2.54
N CYS A 163 -0.98 -0.70 -3.43
CA CYS A 163 -0.82 -0.52 -4.86
C CYS A 163 -2.05 -1.01 -5.59
N ILE A 164 -2.49 -0.23 -6.56
CA ILE A 164 -3.63 -0.53 -7.43
C ILE A 164 -3.18 -0.17 -8.85
N ARG A 165 -3.45 -1.08 -9.79
CA ARG A 165 -3.20 -0.83 -11.21
C ARG A 165 -3.89 0.46 -11.64
N GLN A 166 -3.14 1.31 -12.35
CA GLN A 166 -3.66 2.56 -12.90
C GLN A 166 -4.51 2.28 -14.15
N PRO A 167 -5.40 3.22 -14.56
CA PRO A 167 -6.30 3.02 -15.69
C PRO A 167 -5.60 2.54 -16.97
N GLU A 168 -4.43 3.07 -17.30
CA GLU A 168 -3.65 2.65 -18.47
C GLU A 168 -3.20 1.19 -18.42
N GLU A 169 -2.86 0.69 -17.23
CA GLU A 169 -2.47 -0.71 -17.02
C GLU A 169 -3.69 -1.63 -17.10
N LEU A 170 -4.84 -1.19 -16.57
CA LEU A 170 -6.10 -1.92 -16.66
C LEU A 170 -6.58 -2.04 -18.11
N VAL A 171 -6.46 -0.97 -18.90
CA VAL A 171 -6.75 -0.98 -20.35
C VAL A 171 -5.89 -2.01 -21.07
N ALA A 172 -4.59 -2.07 -20.78
CA ALA A 172 -3.70 -3.08 -21.38
C ALA A 172 -4.15 -4.52 -21.04
N LEU A 173 -4.59 -4.76 -19.81
CA LEU A 173 -5.11 -6.07 -19.37
C LEU A 173 -6.46 -6.41 -20.02
N VAL A 174 -7.32 -5.42 -20.28
CA VAL A 174 -8.56 -5.62 -21.05
C VAL A 174 -8.25 -5.96 -22.50
N MET A 175 -7.32 -5.23 -23.14
CA MET A 175 -6.91 -5.49 -24.52
C MET A 175 -6.25 -6.87 -24.67
N ALA A 176 -5.49 -7.31 -23.67
CA ALA A 176 -4.94 -8.67 -23.60
C ALA A 176 -6.02 -9.74 -23.31
N GLY A 177 -7.23 -9.33 -22.93
CA GLY A 177 -8.34 -10.22 -22.57
C GLY A 177 -8.16 -10.95 -21.24
N THR A 178 -7.32 -10.42 -20.36
CA THR A 178 -7.17 -10.86 -18.96
C THR A 178 -8.33 -10.35 -18.10
N LEU A 179 -8.84 -9.16 -18.41
CA LEU A 179 -10.00 -8.54 -17.77
C LEU A 179 -11.09 -8.23 -18.77
N SER A 180 -12.34 -8.23 -18.32
CA SER A 180 -13.42 -7.51 -18.99
C SER A 180 -13.41 -6.03 -18.60
N LEU A 181 -14.08 -5.18 -19.39
CA LEU A 181 -14.25 -3.76 -19.07
C LEU A 181 -14.93 -3.55 -17.70
N ALA A 182 -15.93 -4.38 -17.38
CA ALA A 182 -16.63 -4.31 -16.09
C ALA A 182 -15.70 -4.62 -14.91
N GLN A 183 -14.73 -5.51 -15.09
CA GLN A 183 -13.74 -5.82 -14.05
C GLN A 183 -12.70 -4.72 -13.89
N ALA A 184 -12.25 -4.12 -14.98
CA ALA A 184 -11.38 -2.96 -14.92
C ALA A 184 -12.05 -1.80 -14.17
N ALA A 185 -13.30 -1.48 -14.52
CA ALA A 185 -14.11 -0.46 -13.82
C ALA A 185 -14.28 -0.79 -12.33
N TYR A 186 -14.53 -2.06 -12.00
CA TYR A 186 -14.60 -2.49 -10.60
C TYR A 186 -13.30 -2.23 -9.83
N VAL A 187 -12.14 -2.57 -10.41
CA VAL A 187 -10.84 -2.36 -9.75
C VAL A 187 -10.60 -0.87 -9.51
N GLU A 188 -10.89 -0.03 -10.51
CA GLU A 188 -10.72 1.41 -10.44
C GLU A 188 -11.63 2.05 -9.37
N GLU A 189 -12.92 1.70 -9.37
CA GLU A 189 -13.90 2.33 -8.49
C GLU A 189 -13.85 1.78 -7.06
N ARG A 190 -13.60 0.47 -6.89
CA ARG A 190 -13.85 -0.26 -5.65
C ARG A 190 -12.63 -0.95 -5.06
N GLY A 191 -11.57 -1.15 -5.85
CA GLY A 191 -10.40 -1.92 -5.43
C GLY A 191 -9.81 -1.41 -4.12
N PHE A 192 -9.58 -0.09 -4.01
CA PHE A 192 -9.05 0.51 -2.79
C PHE A 192 -9.99 0.35 -1.59
N ASP A 193 -11.27 0.68 -1.80
CA ASP A 193 -12.27 0.76 -0.75
C ASP A 193 -12.53 -0.61 -0.13
N GLU A 194 -12.61 -1.65 -0.96
CA GLU A 194 -12.77 -3.03 -0.52
C GLU A 194 -11.57 -3.52 0.31
N MET A 195 -10.35 -3.31 -0.20
CA MET A 195 -9.13 -3.74 0.50
C MET A 195 -9.05 -3.14 1.89
N PHE A 196 -9.31 -1.83 1.94
CA PHE A 196 -9.26 -1.05 3.16
C PHE A 196 -10.35 -1.48 4.14
N ALA A 197 -11.61 -1.60 3.66
CA ALA A 197 -12.71 -2.07 4.48
C ALA A 197 -12.43 -3.44 5.09
N GLN A 198 -12.05 -4.44 4.30
CA GLN A 198 -11.81 -5.78 4.82
C GLN A 198 -10.73 -5.81 5.91
N SER A 199 -9.61 -5.12 5.68
CA SER A 199 -8.52 -5.13 6.66
C SER A 199 -8.87 -4.37 7.94
N TYR A 200 -9.58 -3.24 7.81
CA TYR A 200 -10.08 -2.50 8.96
C TYR A 200 -11.07 -3.32 9.78
N TRP A 201 -12.08 -3.94 9.16
CA TRP A 201 -13.09 -4.75 9.85
C TRP A 201 -12.48 -5.89 10.64
N ARG A 202 -11.55 -6.62 10.02
CA ARG A 202 -10.82 -7.71 10.67
C ARG A 202 -10.11 -7.22 11.93
N ASP A 203 -9.43 -6.09 11.84
CA ASP A 203 -8.70 -5.55 12.99
C ASP A 203 -9.64 -5.02 14.08
N GLN A 204 -10.83 -4.50 13.72
CA GLN A 204 -11.87 -4.14 14.68
C GLN A 204 -12.55 -5.33 15.35
N ALA A 205 -12.53 -6.52 14.74
CA ALA A 205 -13.12 -7.73 15.31
C ALA A 205 -12.25 -8.37 16.41
N LEU A 206 -11.03 -7.88 16.65
CA LEU A 206 -10.16 -8.39 17.70
C LEU A 206 -10.69 -8.03 19.09
N PRO A 207 -10.40 -8.85 20.14
CA PRO A 207 -10.75 -8.52 21.52
C PRO A 207 -10.18 -7.17 21.98
N GLU A 208 -8.97 -6.86 21.51
CA GLU A 208 -8.31 -5.58 21.70
C GLU A 208 -7.91 -5.00 20.33
N PRO A 209 -8.77 -4.18 19.70
CA PRO A 209 -8.49 -3.63 18.39
C PRO A 209 -7.25 -2.73 18.41
N PRO A 210 -6.31 -2.89 17.46
CA PRO A 210 -5.22 -1.95 17.32
C PRO A 210 -5.76 -0.62 16.80
N LEU A 211 -5.06 0.43 17.17
CA LEU A 211 -5.21 1.72 16.51
C LEU A 211 -4.68 1.60 15.08
N ALA A 212 -5.43 2.13 14.14
CA ALA A 212 -5.20 2.01 12.72
C ALA A 212 -4.31 3.15 12.20
N TYR A 213 -3.16 2.83 11.61
CA TYR A 213 -2.19 3.81 11.09
C TYR A 213 -1.98 3.58 9.59
N PHE A 214 -1.87 4.68 8.86
CA PHE A 214 -1.31 4.68 7.52
C PHE A 214 0.08 5.25 7.60
N GLY A 215 1.05 4.36 7.60
CA GLY A 215 2.38 4.77 7.96
C GLY A 215 3.05 5.64 6.87
N ASN A 216 2.84 5.33 5.60
CA ASN A 216 3.48 6.05 4.50
C ASN A 216 2.54 6.18 3.30
N MET A 217 1.50 7.00 3.45
CA MET A 217 0.43 7.15 2.46
C MET A 217 0.63 8.37 1.57
N LYS A 218 0.35 8.21 0.27
CA LYS A 218 0.33 9.32 -0.69
C LYS A 218 -0.78 10.31 -0.33
N SER A 219 -0.49 11.59 -0.48
CA SER A 219 -1.43 12.64 -0.12
C SER A 219 -2.78 12.57 -0.83
N TRP A 220 -2.83 12.18 -2.11
CA TRP A 220 -4.10 11.99 -2.83
C TRP A 220 -4.96 10.83 -2.25
N MET A 221 -4.32 9.77 -1.73
CA MET A 221 -5.04 8.68 -1.06
C MET A 221 -5.65 9.19 0.25
N ALA A 222 -4.88 9.99 1.01
CA ALA A 222 -5.34 10.61 2.25
C ALA A 222 -6.58 11.50 2.00
N ASP A 223 -6.51 12.34 0.97
CA ASP A 223 -7.61 13.19 0.53
C ASP A 223 -8.84 12.37 0.08
N GLY A 224 -8.63 11.30 -0.70
CA GLY A 224 -9.70 10.38 -1.11
C GLY A 224 -10.41 9.68 0.07
N LEU A 225 -9.67 9.26 1.09
CA LEU A 225 -10.22 8.68 2.33
C LEU A 225 -10.95 9.74 3.18
N ALA A 226 -10.39 10.94 3.29
CA ALA A 226 -11.01 12.04 4.03
C ALA A 226 -12.38 12.44 3.42
N ARG A 227 -12.48 12.49 2.09
CA ARG A 227 -13.75 12.70 1.38
C ARG A 227 -14.80 11.63 1.64
N ARG A 228 -14.39 10.39 1.93
CA ARG A 228 -15.27 9.29 2.35
C ARG A 228 -15.71 9.39 3.81
N GLY A 229 -15.33 10.46 4.50
CA GLY A 229 -15.73 10.73 5.88
C GLY A 229 -14.82 10.14 6.94
N LEU A 230 -13.71 9.49 6.55
CA LEU A 230 -12.78 8.87 7.48
C LEU A 230 -12.02 9.93 8.28
N GLY A 231 -11.97 9.73 9.59
CA GLY A 231 -11.27 10.62 10.51
C GLY A 231 -9.76 10.45 10.41
N LEU A 232 -9.14 11.00 9.36
CA LEU A 232 -7.69 11.00 9.21
C LEU A 232 -7.04 12.16 9.98
N ARG A 233 -5.94 11.84 10.67
CA ARG A 233 -5.10 12.82 11.35
C ARG A 233 -3.67 12.74 10.83
N PRO A 234 -3.14 13.80 10.22
CA PRO A 234 -1.74 13.84 9.83
C PRO A 234 -0.84 13.88 11.07
N LEU A 235 0.16 13.00 11.12
CA LEU A 235 1.06 12.85 12.28
C LEU A 235 2.27 13.79 12.24
N PHE A 236 2.40 14.58 11.18
CA PHE A 236 3.52 15.48 10.93
C PHE A 236 3.16 16.95 11.13
N LEU A 237 1.95 17.27 11.61
CA LEU A 237 1.49 18.64 11.80
C LEU A 237 2.34 19.45 12.80
N HIS A 238 2.80 18.78 13.86
CA HIS A 238 3.54 19.45 14.93
C HIS A 238 4.98 19.76 14.50
N ASP A 239 5.69 18.73 14.07
CA ASP A 239 7.13 18.79 13.86
C ASP A 239 7.57 18.66 12.41
N GLY A 240 6.66 18.38 11.49
CA GLY A 240 7.01 17.89 10.15
C GLY A 240 7.31 16.39 10.16
N ALA A 241 7.80 15.89 9.03
CA ALA A 241 8.32 14.54 8.88
C ALA A 241 9.61 14.55 8.09
N GLU A 242 10.50 13.61 8.38
CA GLU A 242 11.72 13.40 7.60
C GLU A 242 12.12 11.92 7.59
N PRO A 243 12.88 11.48 6.59
CA PRO A 243 13.44 10.13 6.57
C PRO A 243 14.35 9.89 7.78
N THR A 244 14.35 8.70 8.35
CA THR A 244 15.31 8.32 9.39
C THR A 244 16.73 8.21 8.83
N GLU A 245 17.74 8.47 9.66
CA GLU A 245 19.15 8.23 9.29
C GLU A 245 19.37 6.82 8.73
N ARG A 246 18.68 5.83 9.30
CA ARG A 246 18.74 4.44 8.85
C ARG A 246 18.33 4.28 7.40
N VAL A 247 17.22 4.88 6.96
CA VAL A 247 16.76 4.70 5.59
C VAL A 247 17.63 5.49 4.61
N LEU A 248 18.13 6.65 5.01
CA LEU A 248 19.07 7.44 4.20
C LEU A 248 20.37 6.69 3.93
N HIS A 249 20.81 5.83 4.87
CA HIS A 249 22.05 5.05 4.73
C HIS A 249 21.83 3.58 4.36
N SER A 250 20.58 3.16 4.09
CA SER A 250 20.28 1.75 3.84
C SER A 250 20.79 1.21 2.50
N GLY A 251 21.09 2.09 1.53
CA GLY A 251 21.47 1.71 0.17
C GLY A 251 20.36 0.98 -0.60
N ARG A 252 19.13 0.97 -0.07
CA ARG A 252 17.95 0.34 -0.69
C ARG A 252 17.23 1.34 -1.59
N LEU A 253 16.27 0.87 -2.38
CA LEU A 253 15.41 1.74 -3.20
C LEU A 253 14.69 2.83 -2.40
N SER A 254 14.39 2.57 -1.13
CA SER A 254 13.87 3.56 -0.20
C SER A 254 14.82 4.76 -0.03
N THR A 255 16.14 4.56 -0.05
CA THR A 255 17.12 5.65 -0.04
C THR A 255 16.95 6.56 -1.24
N ALA A 256 16.87 5.99 -2.45
CA ALA A 256 16.65 6.77 -3.67
C ALA A 256 15.31 7.53 -3.62
N TYR A 257 14.23 6.87 -3.19
CA TYR A 257 12.92 7.48 -3.00
C TYR A 257 12.97 8.69 -2.06
N PHE A 258 13.58 8.55 -0.87
CA PHE A 258 13.70 9.64 0.09
C PHE A 258 14.68 10.74 -0.37
N GLY A 259 15.68 10.40 -1.18
CA GLY A 259 16.59 11.37 -1.81
C GLY A 259 15.86 12.38 -2.71
N GLN A 260 14.75 11.98 -3.34
CA GLN A 260 13.95 12.85 -4.21
C GLN A 260 13.04 13.82 -3.44
N TRP A 261 12.81 13.62 -2.14
CA TRP A 261 11.85 14.42 -1.37
C TRP A 261 12.17 15.91 -1.38
N ARG A 262 13.45 16.27 -1.28
CA ARG A 262 13.87 17.67 -1.33
C ARG A 262 13.49 18.32 -2.66
N GLY A 263 13.74 17.64 -3.77
CA GLY A 263 13.38 18.12 -5.11
C GLY A 263 11.86 18.21 -5.31
N ALA A 264 11.10 17.26 -4.78
CA ALA A 264 9.64 17.27 -4.82
C ALA A 264 9.01 18.42 -4.03
N LEU A 265 9.63 18.82 -2.92
CA LEU A 265 9.14 19.91 -2.06
C LEU A 265 9.57 21.29 -2.56
N ALA A 266 10.69 21.40 -3.27
CA ALA A 266 11.29 22.67 -3.68
C ALA A 266 10.35 23.62 -4.43
N PRO A 267 9.45 23.16 -5.34
CA PRO A 267 8.53 24.06 -6.04
C PRO A 267 7.43 24.66 -5.15
N LEU A 268 7.20 24.09 -3.97
CA LEU A 268 6.05 24.42 -3.12
C LEU A 268 6.41 25.26 -1.89
N VAL A 269 7.71 25.45 -1.61
CA VAL A 269 8.16 26.24 -0.45
C VAL A 269 9.25 27.22 -0.84
N PRO A 270 9.39 28.35 -0.12
CA PRO A 270 10.48 29.28 -0.35
C PRO A 270 11.86 28.63 -0.16
N PRO A 271 12.90 29.03 -0.93
CA PRO A 271 14.25 28.47 -0.82
C PRO A 271 14.82 28.50 0.61
N GLU A 272 14.48 29.52 1.40
CA GLU A 272 14.92 29.68 2.79
C GLU A 272 14.31 28.61 3.68
N THR A 273 13.04 28.22 3.43
CA THR A 273 12.41 27.12 4.15
C THR A 273 13.04 25.78 3.76
N LEU A 274 13.32 25.59 2.48
CA LEU A 274 13.97 24.37 2.00
C LEU A 274 15.40 24.24 2.53
N ALA A 275 16.12 25.35 2.72
CA ALA A 275 17.45 25.35 3.34
C ALA A 275 17.46 24.80 4.78
N LEU A 276 16.32 24.88 5.48
CA LEU A 276 16.13 24.31 6.82
C LEU A 276 15.79 22.80 6.81
N GLY A 277 15.62 22.19 5.63
CA GLY A 277 15.39 20.75 5.45
C GLY A 277 13.96 20.36 5.11
N THR A 278 13.75 19.08 4.79
CA THR A 278 12.46 18.51 4.38
C THR A 278 11.41 18.61 5.49
N ARG A 279 11.81 18.37 6.74
CA ARG A 279 10.96 18.51 7.93
C ARG A 279 10.36 19.91 8.04
N ALA A 280 11.18 20.95 7.85
CA ALA A 280 10.73 22.34 7.92
C ALA A 280 9.76 22.69 6.77
N ALA A 281 10.05 22.20 5.55
CA ALA A 281 9.18 22.37 4.38
C ALA A 281 7.81 21.71 4.59
N ILE A 282 7.77 20.45 5.03
CA ILE A 282 6.52 19.72 5.32
C ILE A 282 5.72 20.43 6.42
N ARG A 283 6.38 20.88 7.49
CA ARG A 283 5.73 21.63 8.57
C ARG A 283 5.14 22.96 8.09
N ARG A 284 5.82 23.66 7.18
CA ARG A 284 5.30 24.90 6.58
C ARG A 284 4.04 24.63 5.76
N LEU A 285 4.11 23.70 4.82
CA LEU A 285 2.98 23.36 3.95
C LEU A 285 1.74 22.90 4.75
N ALA A 286 1.97 22.17 5.85
CA ALA A 286 0.92 21.78 6.77
C ALA A 286 0.23 22.98 7.46
N ARG A 287 0.96 24.06 7.75
CA ARG A 287 0.38 25.30 8.32
C ARG A 287 -0.37 26.14 7.29
N GLU A 288 0.02 26.03 6.02
CA GLU A 288 -0.60 26.75 4.91
C GLU A 288 -1.86 26.05 4.36
N GLY A 289 -2.36 25.03 5.07
CA GLY A 289 -3.64 24.41 4.76
C GLY A 289 -3.59 23.40 3.62
N PHE A 290 -2.41 22.85 3.30
CA PHE A 290 -2.27 21.76 2.33
C PHE A 290 -2.66 22.13 0.89
N ALA A 291 -2.36 23.36 0.45
CA ALA A 291 -2.46 23.71 -0.97
C ALA A 291 -1.63 22.74 -1.83
N ASP A 292 -2.20 22.24 -2.93
CA ASP A 292 -1.59 21.28 -3.87
C ASP A 292 -1.10 19.96 -3.26
N TRP A 293 -1.56 19.64 -2.04
CA TRP A 293 -1.08 18.50 -1.28
C TRP A 293 -1.29 17.18 -1.98
N ALA A 294 -2.42 16.99 -2.66
CA ALA A 294 -2.72 15.77 -3.41
C ALA A 294 -1.70 15.48 -4.53
N ALA A 295 -1.06 16.51 -5.08
CA ALA A 295 -0.08 16.38 -6.18
C ALA A 295 1.33 16.02 -5.70
N LEU A 296 1.58 16.03 -4.38
CA LEU A 296 2.89 15.72 -3.83
C LEU A 296 3.27 14.25 -4.08
N PRO A 297 4.42 13.97 -4.73
CA PRO A 297 4.89 12.61 -4.94
C PRO A 297 5.56 12.01 -3.68
N ILE A 298 5.40 12.63 -2.52
CA ILE A 298 5.86 12.10 -1.24
C ILE A 298 4.73 11.38 -0.51
N SER A 299 5.10 10.46 0.37
CA SER A 299 4.19 9.72 1.22
C SER A 299 4.45 10.14 2.66
N LEU A 300 3.40 10.30 3.44
CA LEU A 300 3.45 10.88 4.77
C LEU A 300 2.66 10.05 5.79
N PRO A 301 2.96 10.18 7.09
CA PRO A 301 2.32 9.39 8.13
C PRO A 301 0.98 9.98 8.57
N TYR A 302 -0.05 9.13 8.63
CA TYR A 302 -1.40 9.47 9.09
C TYR A 302 -1.91 8.44 10.09
N LEU A 303 -2.72 8.90 11.04
CA LEU A 303 -3.50 8.09 11.96
C LEU A 303 -4.96 8.07 11.50
N ILE A 304 -5.59 6.91 11.57
CA ILE A 304 -7.04 6.79 11.45
C ILE A 304 -7.63 6.82 12.86
N LEU A 305 -8.50 7.79 13.11
CA LEU A 305 -9.17 7.91 14.39
C LEU A 305 -10.18 6.78 14.56
N ASN A 306 -10.09 6.07 15.68
CA ASN A 306 -11.14 5.18 16.12
C ASN A 306 -12.23 5.98 16.84
N ASN A 307 -13.23 6.47 16.08
CA ASN A 307 -14.37 7.20 16.60
C ASN A 307 -15.64 6.83 15.83
N ALA A 308 -16.80 7.21 16.38
CA ALA A 308 -18.10 6.88 15.79
C ALA A 308 -18.23 7.27 14.32
N ARG A 309 -17.70 8.44 13.92
CA ARG A 309 -17.73 8.92 12.53
C ARG A 309 -16.93 8.00 11.61
N THR A 310 -15.71 7.62 12.00
CA THR A 310 -14.91 6.66 11.21
C THR A 310 -15.62 5.32 11.12
N THR A 311 -16.16 4.80 12.23
CA THR A 311 -16.89 3.53 12.25
C THR A 311 -18.09 3.54 11.31
N GLU A 312 -18.88 4.62 11.31
CA GLU A 312 -20.03 4.80 10.42
C GLU A 312 -19.60 4.95 8.95
N ALA A 313 -18.61 5.79 8.67
CA ALA A 313 -18.07 5.98 7.32
C ALA A 313 -17.58 4.66 6.73
N MET A 314 -16.87 3.89 7.55
CA MET A 314 -16.45 2.55 7.20
C MET A 314 -17.67 1.66 6.92
N ALA A 315 -18.72 1.71 7.75
CA ALA A 315 -19.84 0.78 7.62
C ALA A 315 -20.58 1.01 6.30
N ASN A 316 -20.74 2.28 5.94
CA ASN A 316 -21.27 2.69 4.66
C ASN A 316 -20.36 2.23 3.50
N LEU A 317 -19.03 2.32 3.67
CA LEU A 317 -18.06 1.82 2.68
C LEU A 317 -18.19 0.31 2.46
N ALA A 318 -18.28 -0.45 3.56
CA ALA A 318 -18.44 -1.90 3.51
C ALA A 318 -19.73 -2.30 2.77
N VAL A 319 -20.86 -1.68 3.12
CA VAL A 319 -22.13 -1.89 2.42
C VAL A 319 -22.03 -1.53 0.94
N ALA A 320 -21.39 -0.40 0.62
CA ALA A 320 -21.19 0.03 -0.76
C ALA A 320 -20.32 -0.96 -1.57
N CYS A 321 -19.41 -1.69 -0.91
CA CYS A 321 -18.59 -2.74 -1.50
C CYS A 321 -19.27 -4.13 -1.46
N GLY A 322 -20.52 -4.24 -1.00
CA GLY A 322 -21.27 -5.48 -0.96
C GLY A 322 -20.92 -6.41 0.20
N PHE A 323 -20.25 -5.91 1.24
CA PHE A 323 -20.07 -6.65 2.50
C PHE A 323 -21.32 -6.47 3.37
N ALA A 324 -21.91 -7.57 3.86
CA ALA A 324 -22.90 -7.46 4.91
C ALA A 324 -22.21 -7.02 6.20
N ALA A 325 -22.73 -5.97 6.83
CA ALA A 325 -22.25 -5.48 8.11
C ALA A 325 -22.37 -6.62 9.14
N GLY A 326 -21.23 -7.15 9.61
CA GLY A 326 -21.18 -8.23 10.60
C GLY A 326 -20.88 -9.63 10.06
N THR A 327 -20.72 -9.84 8.75
CA THR A 327 -20.24 -11.12 8.20
C THR A 327 -18.77 -11.00 7.79
N VAL A 328 -17.87 -11.05 8.76
CA VAL A 328 -16.52 -11.57 8.50
C VAL A 328 -16.64 -13.08 8.70
N GLU A 329 -17.35 -13.78 7.80
CA GLU A 329 -17.27 -15.23 7.77
C GLU A 329 -15.89 -15.60 7.25
N GLU A 330 -15.06 -16.07 8.16
CA GLU A 330 -13.78 -16.69 7.87
C GLU A 330 -14.04 -17.93 7.00
N SER A 331 -13.90 -17.81 5.68
CA SER A 331 -13.67 -19.00 4.86
C SER A 331 -12.24 -19.50 5.15
N TYR A 332 -12.09 -20.25 6.24
CA TYR A 332 -10.95 -21.13 6.43
C TYR A 332 -10.99 -22.23 5.38
N PRO A 333 -9.86 -22.62 4.77
CA PRO A 333 -9.80 -23.86 4.03
C PRO A 333 -9.68 -25.00 5.04
N GLU A 334 -10.80 -25.44 5.61
CA GLU A 334 -10.88 -26.83 6.06
C GLU A 334 -11.48 -27.62 4.91
N GLY A 335 -10.70 -28.58 4.42
CA GLY A 335 -11.04 -29.37 3.26
C GLY A 335 -12.35 -30.11 3.48
N HIS A 336 -13.31 -29.89 2.59
CA HIS A 336 -14.34 -30.86 2.31
C HIS A 336 -14.59 -30.93 0.81
N GLU A 337 -14.30 -32.12 0.28
CA GLU A 337 -14.81 -32.65 -0.97
C GLU A 337 -16.33 -32.44 -1.00
N TYR A 338 -16.83 -31.75 -2.02
CA TYR A 338 -18.24 -31.82 -2.36
C TYR A 338 -18.47 -33.14 -3.11
N PHE A 339 -18.84 -34.18 -2.37
CA PHE A 339 -19.51 -35.36 -2.94
C PHE A 339 -21.03 -35.15 -2.91
N GLU A 340 -21.59 -35.19 -4.12
CA GLU A 340 -22.88 -35.74 -4.56
C GLU A 340 -24.09 -35.85 -3.61
N GLY A 341 -25.23 -35.34 -4.10
CA GLY A 341 -26.33 -36.24 -4.47
C GLY A 341 -27.54 -36.37 -3.53
N HIS A 342 -28.72 -36.09 -4.10
CA HIS A 342 -30.04 -36.73 -3.90
C HIS A 342 -30.57 -36.86 -2.45
N LYS A 343 -31.72 -36.32 -2.08
CA LYS A 343 -33.06 -36.41 -2.68
C LYS A 343 -33.97 -35.35 -2.09
#